data_AF-A0A926HZ71-F1
#
_entry.id   AF-A0A926HZ71-F1
#
_cell.length_a   1.000
_cell.length_b   1.000
_cell.length_c   1.000
_cell.angle_alpha   90.00
_cell.angle_beta   90.00
_cell.angle_gamma   90.00
#
_symmetry.space_group_name_H-M   'P 1'
#
loop_
_entity.id
_entity.type
_entity.pdbx_description
1 polymer ?
#
loop_
_entity_poly.entity_id
_entity_poly.type
_entity_poly.pdbx_seq_one_letter_code
_entity_poly.pdbx_strand_id
1 'polypeptide(L)'
;MTRSIICGYILTLFYKIIPSITYNNAVLDTMLFLIICAIAGYITAQFYVSKWMRWILKKLKIKSTINEYIWRDIEDKDNGLWVKVVSKECNFDIYGQLVLFEQFERKPIIVLNRYIYRNYSDKKIIKDFDTVPTKRIVIDTSKCDVIELTYDKNSDNIKNHVQERCVRV
;
A
#
# COMPACT_ATOMS: atom_id res chain seq x y z
N MET A 1 17.70 -15.94 -27.71
CA MET A 1 16.86 -16.36 -28.86
C MET A 1 15.67 -17.23 -28.46
N THR A 2 15.86 -18.28 -27.64
CA THR A 2 14.77 -19.22 -27.23
C THR A 2 13.56 -18.56 -26.56
N ARG A 3 13.76 -17.58 -25.68
CA ARG A 3 12.65 -16.87 -24.99
C ARG A 3 11.73 -16.09 -25.95
N SER A 4 12.26 -15.57 -27.06
CA SER A 4 11.49 -14.82 -28.05
C SER A 4 10.63 -15.74 -28.92
N ILE A 5 11.12 -16.95 -29.23
CA ILE A 5 10.38 -17.99 -29.95
C ILE A 5 9.22 -18.51 -29.09
N ILE A 6 9.47 -18.71 -27.79
CA ILE A 6 8.44 -19.18 -26.84
C ILE A 6 7.33 -18.12 -26.68
N CYS A 7 7.69 -16.85 -26.53
CA CYS A 7 6.71 -15.76 -26.50
C CYS A 7 5.90 -15.69 -27.81
N GLY A 8 6.56 -15.81 -28.97
CA GLY A 8 5.89 -15.84 -30.28
C GLY A 8 4.90 -17.00 -30.40
N TYR A 9 5.27 -18.19 -29.94
CA TYR A 9 4.41 -19.38 -29.95
C TYR A 9 3.18 -19.22 -29.06
N ILE A 10 3.38 -18.71 -27.84
CA ILE A 10 2.29 -18.40 -26.90
C ILE A 10 1.34 -17.36 -27.51
N LEU A 11 1.89 -16.31 -28.14
CA LEU A 11 1.11 -15.28 -28.82
C LEU A 11 0.23 -15.89 -29.94
N THR A 12 0.80 -16.75 -30.79
CA THR A 12 0.06 -17.42 -31.86
C THR A 12 -1.03 -18.36 -31.35
N LEU A 13 -0.88 -18.93 -30.15
CA LEU A 13 -1.91 -19.75 -29.52
C LEU A 13 -3.11 -18.90 -29.09
N PHE A 14 -2.86 -17.72 -28.50
CA PHE A 14 -3.91 -16.76 -28.16
C PHE A 14 -4.62 -16.20 -29.39
N TYR A 15 -3.88 -15.93 -30.48
CA TYR A 15 -4.46 -15.48 -31.75
C TYR A 15 -5.41 -16.51 -32.38
N LYS A 16 -5.23 -17.80 -32.13
CA LYS A 16 -6.12 -18.86 -32.64
C LYS A 16 -7.40 -19.04 -31.81
N ILE A 17 -7.40 -18.61 -30.55
CA ILE A 17 -8.54 -18.77 -29.62
C ILE A 17 -9.58 -17.66 -29.84
N ILE A 18 -9.14 -16.49 -30.31
CA ILE A 18 -10.05 -15.38 -30.65
C ILE A 18 -10.67 -15.74 -32.02
N PRO A 19 -11.99 -16.00 -32.09
CA PRO A 19 -12.63 -16.25 -33.37
C PRO A 19 -12.36 -15.04 -34.28
N SER A 20 -11.95 -15.30 -35.52
CA SER A 20 -11.76 -14.26 -36.52
C SER A 20 -13.07 -13.50 -36.68
N ILE A 21 -13.20 -12.36 -36.01
CA ILE A 21 -14.23 -11.37 -36.29
C ILE A 21 -13.81 -10.77 -37.63
N THR A 22 -14.04 -11.50 -38.70
CA THR A 22 -13.73 -11.07 -40.06
C THR A 22 -14.74 -9.99 -40.43
N TYR A 23 -14.37 -8.73 -40.21
CA TYR A 23 -14.81 -7.69 -41.11
C TYR A 23 -13.85 -7.66 -42.29
N ASN A 24 -14.35 -7.42 -43.51
CA ASN A 24 -13.55 -7.42 -44.74
C ASN A 24 -12.52 -6.26 -44.81
N ASN A 25 -12.19 -5.63 -43.67
CA ASN A 25 -11.36 -4.45 -43.51
C ASN A 25 -10.32 -4.67 -42.41
N ALA A 26 -9.10 -5.06 -42.81
CA ALA A 26 -7.98 -5.34 -41.92
C ALA A 26 -7.64 -4.18 -40.95
N VAL A 27 -7.94 -2.93 -41.34
CA VAL A 27 -7.72 -1.74 -40.50
C VAL A 27 -8.69 -1.70 -39.32
N LEU A 28 -9.95 -2.06 -39.52
CA LEU A 28 -10.96 -2.07 -38.45
C LEU A 28 -10.69 -3.18 -37.44
N ASP A 29 -10.29 -4.36 -37.92
CA ASP A 29 -9.93 -5.49 -37.06
C ASP A 29 -8.73 -5.15 -36.17
N THR A 30 -7.72 -4.47 -36.72
CA THR A 30 -6.55 -4.03 -35.96
C THR A 30 -6.93 -3.02 -34.86
N MET A 31 -7.79 -2.06 -35.17
CA MET A 31 -8.26 -1.07 -34.18
C MET A 31 -9.10 -1.71 -33.07
N LEU A 32 -9.99 -2.64 -33.42
CA LEU A 32 -10.80 -3.38 -32.45
C LEU A 32 -9.91 -4.19 -31.51
N PHE A 33 -8.87 -4.82 -32.04
CA PHE A 33 -7.92 -5.60 -31.25
C PHE A 33 -7.13 -4.73 -30.27
N LEU A 34 -6.70 -3.54 -30.69
CA LEU A 34 -6.04 -2.59 -29.80
C LEU A 34 -6.94 -2.17 -28.63
N ILE A 35 -8.23 -1.93 -28.90
CA ILE A 35 -9.21 -1.58 -27.87
C ILE A 35 -9.41 -2.74 -26.89
N ILE A 36 -9.55 -3.99 -27.39
CA ILE A 36 -9.69 -5.18 -26.54
C ILE A 36 -8.46 -5.38 -25.68
N CYS A 37 -7.25 -5.21 -26.23
CA CYS A 37 -6.00 -5.30 -25.48
C CYS A 37 -5.92 -4.22 -24.38
N ALA A 38 -6.32 -2.98 -24.67
CA ALA A 38 -6.36 -1.91 -23.67
C ALA A 38 -7.35 -2.22 -22.53
N ILE A 39 -8.54 -2.72 -22.87
CA ILE A 39 -9.56 -3.12 -21.89
C ILE A 39 -9.05 -4.30 -21.05
N ALA A 40 -8.48 -5.32 -21.67
CA ALA A 40 -7.91 -6.47 -20.96
C ALA A 40 -6.76 -6.06 -20.03
N GLY A 41 -5.89 -5.15 -20.48
CA GLY A 41 -4.84 -4.56 -19.66
C GLY A 41 -5.40 -3.81 -18.44
N TYR A 42 -6.46 -3.03 -18.62
CA TYR A 42 -7.12 -2.33 -17.52
C TYR A 42 -7.76 -3.30 -16.51
N ILE A 43 -8.48 -4.33 -16.99
CA ILE A 43 -9.12 -5.34 -16.14
C ILE A 43 -8.07 -6.13 -15.35
N THR A 44 -6.98 -6.54 -16.00
CA THR A 44 -5.90 -7.28 -15.33
C THR A 44 -5.17 -6.41 -14.30
N ALA A 45 -4.97 -5.12 -14.57
CA ALA A 45 -4.43 -4.18 -13.58
C ALA A 45 -5.35 -4.04 -12.35
N GLN A 46 -6.65 -3.87 -12.56
CA GLN A 46 -7.64 -3.82 -11.47
C GLN A 46 -7.68 -5.14 -10.67
N PHE A 47 -7.57 -6.28 -11.35
CA PHE A 47 -7.50 -7.59 -10.71
C PHE A 47 -6.27 -7.72 -9.83
N TYR A 48 -5.11 -7.23 -10.28
CA TYR A 48 -3.86 -7.28 -9.53
C TYR A 48 -3.92 -6.47 -8.23
N VAL A 49 -4.64 -5.35 -8.23
CA VAL A 49 -4.83 -4.48 -7.05
C VAL A 49 -5.99 -4.96 -6.15
N SER A 50 -6.77 -5.96 -6.59
CA SER A 50 -7.94 -6.46 -5.86
C SER A 50 -7.60 -7.19 -4.56
N LYS A 51 -8.58 -7.28 -3.65
CA LYS A 51 -8.47 -8.06 -2.40
C LYS A 51 -8.25 -9.56 -2.68
N TRP A 52 -8.72 -10.06 -3.82
CA TRP A 52 -8.65 -11.47 -4.19
C TRP A 52 -7.22 -11.91 -4.53
N MET A 53 -6.50 -11.09 -5.30
CA MET A 53 -5.09 -11.35 -5.61
C MET A 53 -4.22 -11.30 -4.35
N ARG A 54 -4.49 -10.36 -3.44
CA ARG A 54 -3.83 -10.31 -2.12
C ARG A 54 -4.02 -11.61 -1.32
N TRP A 55 -5.22 -12.21 -1.36
CA TRP A 55 -5.48 -13.48 -0.69
C TRP A 55 -4.70 -14.65 -1.31
N ILE A 56 -4.62 -14.71 -2.65
CA ILE A 56 -3.84 -15.73 -3.37
C ILE A 56 -2.35 -15.62 -3.04
N LEU A 57 -1.78 -14.41 -3.10
CA LEU A 57 -0.38 -14.17 -2.77
C LEU A 57 -0.07 -14.51 -1.30
N LYS A 58 -0.99 -14.20 -0.39
CA LYS A 58 -0.91 -14.58 1.02
C LYS A 58 -0.90 -16.10 1.19
N LYS A 59 -1.77 -16.83 0.49
CA LYS A 59 -1.77 -18.31 0.49
C LYS A 59 -0.46 -18.90 -0.02
N LEU A 60 0.16 -18.26 -1.01
CA LEU A 60 1.46 -18.65 -1.54
C LEU A 60 2.65 -18.25 -0.65
N LYS A 61 2.41 -17.63 0.52
CA LYS A 61 3.43 -17.10 1.44
C LYS A 61 4.43 -16.15 0.77
N ILE A 62 4.06 -15.58 -0.37
CA ILE A 62 4.87 -14.58 -1.05
C ILE A 62 4.66 -13.28 -0.26
N LYS A 63 5.57 -13.01 0.68
CA LYS A 63 5.67 -11.73 1.39
C LYS A 63 6.35 -10.67 0.50
N SER A 64 6.01 -10.66 -0.79
CA SER A 64 6.36 -9.56 -1.69
C SER A 64 5.25 -8.55 -1.56
N THR A 65 5.59 -7.35 -1.09
CA THR A 65 4.68 -6.24 -1.25
C THR A 65 4.48 -5.98 -2.75
N ILE A 66 3.23 -5.96 -3.20
CA ILE A 66 2.88 -5.46 -4.55
C ILE A 66 3.05 -3.94 -4.58
N ASN A 67 2.90 -3.30 -3.42
CA ASN A 67 3.03 -1.87 -3.30
C ASN A 67 4.51 -1.52 -3.20
N GLU A 68 4.97 -0.62 -4.05
CA GLU A 68 6.29 -0.03 -3.90
C GLU A 68 6.46 0.72 -2.56
N TYR A 69 5.33 1.04 -1.89
CA TYR A 69 5.27 1.86 -0.68
C TYR A 69 4.80 1.07 0.53
N ILE A 70 5.71 0.91 1.50
CA ILE A 70 5.47 0.22 2.77
C ILE A 70 4.29 0.83 3.56
N TRP A 71 4.09 2.15 3.46
CA TRP A 71 2.99 2.84 4.14
C TRP A 71 1.61 2.37 3.67
N ARG A 72 1.45 1.95 2.41
CA ARG A 72 0.18 1.40 1.91
C ARG A 72 -0.14 0.02 2.48
N ASP A 73 0.87 -0.71 2.91
CA ASP A 73 0.69 -2.02 3.55
C ASP A 73 0.45 -1.88 5.06
N ILE A 74 0.98 -0.81 5.65
CA ILE A 74 0.88 -0.47 7.07
C ILE A 74 -0.42 0.27 7.39
N GLU A 75 -0.97 1.05 6.46
CA GLU A 75 -2.18 1.84 6.69
C GLU A 75 -3.38 0.92 6.99
N ASP A 76 -4.03 1.16 8.14
CA ASP A 76 -5.37 0.63 8.41
C ASP A 76 -6.40 1.72 8.09
N LYS A 77 -7.10 1.55 6.96
CA LYS A 77 -8.11 2.50 6.48
C LYS A 77 -9.40 2.48 7.29
N ASP A 78 -9.71 1.36 7.95
CA ASP A 78 -11.00 1.13 8.57
C ASP A 78 -10.99 1.52 10.06
N ASN A 79 -9.88 1.25 10.77
CA ASN A 79 -9.78 1.52 12.21
C ASN A 79 -8.80 2.65 12.56
N GLY A 80 -8.05 3.15 11.57
CA GLY A 80 -7.01 4.15 11.77
C GLY A 80 -5.73 3.56 12.39
N LEU A 81 -4.62 4.27 12.19
CA LEU A 81 -3.31 3.90 12.68
C LEU A 81 -2.79 4.99 13.61
N TRP A 82 -2.36 4.61 14.81
CA TRP A 82 -1.70 5.53 15.74
C TRP A 82 -0.19 5.42 15.58
N VAL A 83 0.48 6.57 15.58
CA VAL A 83 1.92 6.68 15.33
C VAL A 83 2.55 7.47 16.45
N LYS A 84 3.62 6.93 17.01
CA LYS A 84 4.51 7.65 17.90
C LYS A 84 5.80 7.97 17.16
N VAL A 85 6.21 9.23 17.19
CA VAL A 85 7.45 9.71 16.60
C VAL A 85 8.34 10.29 17.67
N VAL A 86 9.59 9.85 17.70
CA VAL A 86 10.59 10.29 18.67
C VAL A 86 11.79 10.89 17.94
N SER A 87 12.21 12.07 18.38
CA SER A 87 13.50 12.68 18.00
C SER A 87 14.25 13.08 19.27
N LYS A 88 15.37 12.42 19.52
CA LYS A 88 16.31 12.69 20.61
C LYS A 88 17.07 13.99 20.35
N GLU A 89 17.50 14.20 19.11
CA GLU A 89 18.22 15.42 18.69
C GLU A 89 17.37 16.67 18.91
N CYS A 90 16.11 16.64 18.48
CA CYS A 90 15.17 17.75 18.66
C CYS A 90 14.39 17.69 19.99
N ASN A 91 14.68 16.70 20.84
CA ASN A 91 14.10 16.48 22.16
C ASN A 91 12.55 16.46 22.22
N PHE A 92 11.91 15.76 21.28
CA PHE A 92 10.44 15.61 21.26
C PHE A 92 9.95 14.17 21.12
N ASP A 93 8.75 13.94 21.64
CA ASP A 93 7.97 12.69 21.58
C ASP A 93 6.53 13.07 21.22
N ILE A 94 6.10 12.72 20.00
CA ILE A 94 4.76 13.04 19.50
C ILE A 94 4.01 11.73 19.32
N TYR A 95 2.80 11.65 19.87
CA TYR A 95 1.89 10.52 19.65
C TYR A 95 0.59 11.03 19.06
N GLY A 96 0.11 10.45 17.96
CA GLY A 96 -1.14 10.87 17.33
C GLY A 96 -1.62 9.90 16.26
N GLN A 97 -2.79 10.19 15.69
CA GLN A 97 -3.41 9.37 14.65
C GLN A 97 -2.91 9.80 13.26
N LEU A 98 -2.48 8.82 12.45
CA LEU A 98 -2.04 9.03 11.07
C LEU A 98 -3.22 9.40 10.19
N VAL A 99 -3.08 10.50 9.45
CA VAL A 99 -4.10 10.99 8.51
C VAL A 99 -3.61 10.93 7.08
N LEU A 100 -2.34 11.25 6.87
CA LEU A 100 -1.73 11.30 5.54
C LEU A 100 -0.26 10.97 5.65
N PHE A 101 0.28 10.36 4.59
CA PHE A 101 1.70 10.16 4.40
C PHE A 101 2.06 10.46 2.95
N GLU A 102 3.27 10.97 2.76
CA GLU A 102 3.79 11.27 1.44
C GLU A 102 4.30 9.98 0.77
N GLN A 103 3.91 9.78 -0.49
CA GLN A 103 4.24 8.57 -1.25
C GLN A 103 5.42 8.74 -2.21
N PHE A 104 5.78 9.97 -2.61
CA PHE A 104 6.55 10.21 -3.84
C PHE A 104 7.60 11.33 -3.76
N GLU A 105 8.29 11.53 -2.63
CA GLU A 105 9.21 12.67 -2.50
C GLU A 105 10.53 12.33 -1.79
N ARG A 106 11.49 13.25 -1.93
CA ARG A 106 12.87 13.14 -1.42
C ARG A 106 12.96 12.92 0.10
N LYS A 107 11.88 13.17 0.84
CA LYS A 107 11.82 13.01 2.29
C LYS A 107 10.50 12.34 2.69
N PRO A 108 10.53 11.32 3.55
CA PRO A 108 9.31 10.69 4.03
C PRO A 108 8.59 11.61 5.03
N ILE A 109 7.49 12.24 4.63
CA ILE A 109 6.65 13.10 5.48
C ILE A 109 5.36 12.39 5.89
N ILE A 110 4.96 12.56 7.15
CA ILE A 110 3.66 12.12 7.67
C ILE A 110 2.89 13.27 8.29
N VAL A 111 1.57 13.16 8.30
CA VAL A 111 0.65 14.10 8.91
C VAL A 111 -0.17 13.38 9.98
N LEU A 112 -0.10 13.90 11.20
CA LEU A 112 -0.86 13.39 12.32
C LEU A 112 -1.96 14.38 12.72
N ASN A 113 -3.11 13.87 13.16
CA ASN A 113 -4.11 14.61 13.95
C ASN A 113 -4.21 13.98 15.33
N ARG A 114 -5.08 14.55 16.20
CA ARG A 114 -5.37 14.02 17.54
C ARG A 114 -4.08 13.65 18.28
N TYR A 115 -3.19 14.64 18.43
CA TYR A 115 -1.82 14.39 18.84
C TYR A 115 -1.48 15.02 20.19
N ILE A 116 -0.59 14.35 20.92
CA ILE A 116 0.04 14.84 22.14
C ILE A 116 1.50 15.07 21.84
N TYR A 117 1.97 16.30 22.05
CA TYR A 117 3.37 16.70 21.93
C TYR A 117 3.99 16.75 23.33
N ARG A 118 5.02 15.93 23.54
CA ARG A 118 5.79 15.85 24.78
C ARG A 118 7.25 16.18 24.53
N ASN A 119 7.90 16.70 25.56
CA ASN A 119 9.35 16.77 25.61
C ASN A 119 9.90 15.34 25.83
N TYR A 120 10.92 14.97 25.07
CA TYR A 120 11.45 13.60 25.12
C TYR A 120 12.13 13.29 26.47
N SER A 121 12.87 14.25 27.02
CA SER A 121 13.71 14.08 28.20
C SER A 121 12.93 13.96 29.51
N ASP A 122 11.93 14.82 29.73
CA ASP A 122 11.16 14.89 30.98
C ASP A 122 9.74 14.29 30.84
N LYS A 123 9.35 13.87 29.63
CA LYS A 123 8.01 13.37 29.27
C LYS A 123 6.87 14.35 29.58
N LYS A 124 7.18 15.63 29.81
CA LYS A 124 6.19 16.66 30.10
C LYS A 124 5.40 16.97 28.83
N ILE A 125 4.08 17.03 28.97
CA ILE A 125 3.17 17.44 27.89
C ILE A 125 3.37 18.94 27.65
N ILE A 126 3.76 19.29 26.43
CA ILE A 126 3.88 20.68 25.98
C ILE A 126 2.57 21.12 25.33
N LYS A 127 1.98 20.24 24.51
CA LYS A 127 0.69 20.48 23.86
C LYS A 127 -0.13 19.20 23.82
N ASP A 128 -1.42 19.32 24.11
CA ASP A 128 -2.38 18.24 24.01
C ASP A 128 -3.50 18.65 23.06
N PHE A 129 -3.61 17.91 21.95
CA PHE A 129 -4.67 18.06 20.96
C PHE A 129 -5.33 16.72 20.66
N ASP A 130 -5.27 15.76 21.57
CA ASP A 130 -5.84 14.41 21.38
C ASP A 130 -7.34 14.47 21.04
N THR A 131 -8.06 15.40 21.65
CA THR A 131 -9.51 15.59 21.44
C THR A 131 -9.85 16.51 20.26
N VAL A 132 -8.86 17.13 19.60
CA VAL A 132 -9.07 18.18 18.58
C VAL A 132 -8.68 17.67 17.19
N PRO A 133 -9.60 17.05 16.42
CA PRO A 133 -9.29 16.45 15.12
C PRO A 133 -8.94 17.47 14.02
N THR A 134 -9.25 18.74 14.23
CA THR A 134 -8.98 19.83 13.28
C THR A 134 -7.53 20.31 13.33
N LYS A 135 -6.79 20.00 14.41
CA LYS A 135 -5.37 20.34 14.54
C LYS A 135 -4.54 19.22 13.93
N ARG A 136 -3.63 19.61 13.04
CA ARG A 136 -2.72 18.71 12.34
C ARG A 136 -1.28 19.12 12.57
N ILE A 137 -0.39 18.16 12.58
CA ILE A 137 1.05 18.36 12.61
C ILE A 137 1.69 17.61 11.45
N VAL A 138 2.65 18.25 10.79
CA VAL A 138 3.43 17.68 9.69
C VAL A 138 4.81 17.32 10.23
N ILE A 139 5.25 16.10 10.00
CA ILE A 139 6.48 15.55 10.56
C ILE A 139 7.31 14.96 9.42
N ASP A 140 8.54 15.44 9.31
CA ASP A 140 9.57 14.83 8.46
C ASP A 140 10.20 13.64 9.20
N THR A 141 9.86 12.44 8.76
CA THR A 141 10.29 11.20 9.44
C THR A 141 11.77 10.89 9.23
N SER A 142 12.45 11.55 8.27
CA SER A 142 13.91 11.40 8.10
C SER A 142 14.73 11.99 9.26
N LYS A 143 14.12 12.87 10.06
CA LYS A 143 14.74 13.53 11.22
C LYS A 143 14.36 12.87 12.55
N CYS A 144 13.73 11.71 12.48
CA CYS A 144 13.19 11.00 13.64
C CYS A 144 14.01 9.74 13.88
N ASP A 145 14.31 9.46 15.14
CA ASP A 145 15.09 8.28 15.53
C ASP A 145 14.22 7.02 15.52
N VAL A 146 12.98 7.14 15.97
CA VAL A 146 12.08 6.01 16.16
C VAL A 146 10.65 6.38 15.76
N ILE A 147 10.02 5.45 15.04
CA ILE A 147 8.60 5.50 14.67
C ILE A 147 7.95 4.22 15.18
N GLU A 148 7.07 4.33 16.16
CA GLU A 148 6.29 3.20 16.68
C GLU A 148 4.88 3.26 16.11
N LEU A 149 4.36 2.10 15.70
CA LEU A 149 3.05 1.97 15.07
C LEU A 149 2.14 1.17 15.99
N THR A 150 1.01 1.75 16.35
CA THR A 150 0.00 1.14 17.21
C THR A 150 -1.30 0.97 16.43
N TYR A 151 -1.66 -0.28 16.18
CA TYR A 151 -2.89 -0.65 15.49
C TYR A 151 -4.04 -0.84 16.47
N ASP A 152 -5.27 -0.60 16.02
CA ASP A 152 -6.46 -0.98 16.77
C ASP A 152 -6.55 -2.52 16.90
N LYS A 153 -7.05 -3.01 18.04
CA LYS A 153 -7.20 -4.46 18.30
C LYS A 153 -8.03 -5.18 17.24
N ASN A 154 -8.96 -4.47 16.60
CA ASN A 154 -9.84 -5.02 15.58
C ASN A 154 -9.28 -4.93 14.16
N SER A 155 -8.10 -4.31 14.00
CA SER A 155 -7.41 -4.17 12.72
C SER A 155 -7.17 -5.52 12.06
N ASP A 156 -7.48 -5.60 10.77
CA ASP A 156 -7.15 -6.77 9.94
C ASP A 156 -5.64 -7.01 9.89
N ASN A 157 -4.83 -5.96 10.07
CA ASN A 157 -3.37 -6.08 10.15
C ASN A 157 -2.94 -6.85 11.42
N ILE A 158 -3.65 -6.72 12.56
CA ILE A 158 -3.36 -7.51 13.78
C ILE A 158 -3.88 -8.94 13.65
N LYS A 159 -5.13 -9.12 13.22
CA LYS A 159 -5.78 -10.45 13.14
C LYS A 159 -4.95 -11.42 12.32
N ASN A 160 -4.35 -10.92 11.23
CA ASN A 160 -3.50 -11.70 10.34
C ASN A 160 -2.14 -12.10 10.95
N HIS A 161 -1.61 -11.34 11.91
CA HIS A 161 -0.31 -11.63 12.55
C HIS A 161 -0.44 -12.44 13.85
N VAL A 162 -1.54 -12.31 14.58
CA VAL A 162 -1.80 -13.11 15.80
C VAL A 162 -2.13 -14.56 15.45
N GLN A 163 -2.86 -14.81 14.36
CA GLN A 163 -3.17 -16.18 13.92
C GLN A 163 -1.92 -16.99 13.48
N GLU A 164 -0.86 -16.35 12.98
CA GLU A 164 0.38 -17.06 12.62
C GLU A 164 1.19 -17.53 13.85
N ARG A 165 0.96 -16.95 15.04
CA ARG A 165 1.62 -17.38 16.29
C ARG A 165 0.87 -18.53 16.98
N CYS A 166 -0.46 -18.59 16.92
CA CYS A 166 -1.23 -19.66 17.58
C CYS A 166 -1.22 -21.01 16.84
N VAL A 167 -0.67 -21.10 15.63
CA VAL A 167 -0.56 -22.37 14.86
C VAL A 167 0.83 -23.02 15.02
N ARG A 168 1.70 -22.44 15.86
CA ARG A 168 2.95 -23.07 16.31
C ARG A 168 2.93 -23.27 17.82
N VAL A 169 2.19 -24.29 18.26
CA VAL A 169 2.42 -25.01 19.52
C VAL A 169 2.29 -26.50 19.22
#